data_AF-A0A3A5HBL8-F1
#
_entry.id   AF-A0A3A5HBL8-F1
#
_cell.length_a   1.000
_cell.length_b   1.000
_cell.length_c   1.000
_cell.angle_alpha   90.00
_cell.angle_beta   90.00
_cell.angle_gamma   90.00
#
_symmetry.space_group_name_H-M   'P 1'
#
loop_
_entity.id
_entity.type
_entity.pdbx_description
1 polymer ?
#
loop_
_entity_poly.entity_id
_entity_poly.type
_entity_poly.pdbx_seq_one_letter_code
_entity_poly.pdbx_strand_id
1 'polypeptide(L)'
;MTGAVVACRHQAALGAGAVAALPAHADCAPPVTRGTWQVAAPGPVAPAILDELEAGCSLAGALLRLADREPGRPLDVLVSDGSQVAACGTGLHLLDLGRGEYAVSAMPPARHDEPWAPVPACAVILIDPCGVTTTILHPTPLEPTR
;
A
#
# COMPACT_ATOMS: atom_id res chain seq x y z
N MET A 1 11.12 0.51 18.28
CA MET A 1 9.74 0.82 17.84
C MET A 1 9.57 0.20 16.47
N THR A 2 8.59 -0.69 16.30
CA THR A 2 8.12 -1.19 15.00
C THR A 2 7.36 -0.06 14.32
N GLY A 3 7.98 0.56 13.31
CA GLY A 3 7.37 1.64 12.54
C GLY A 3 6.93 1.15 11.17
N ALA A 4 5.84 1.70 10.65
CA ALA A 4 5.40 1.52 9.28
C ALA A 4 5.90 2.66 8.41
N VAL A 5 6.50 2.36 7.27
CA VAL A 5 7.07 3.35 6.35
C VAL A 5 6.69 3.04 4.91
N VAL A 6 6.33 4.08 4.16
CA VAL A 6 6.27 4.05 2.70
C VAL A 6 7.57 4.62 2.17
N ALA A 7 8.40 3.79 1.53
CA ALA A 7 9.66 4.25 0.94
C ALA A 7 9.43 4.95 -0.40
N CYS A 8 8.54 4.40 -1.22
CA CYS A 8 8.10 4.95 -2.49
C CYS A 8 6.77 4.33 -2.91
N ARG A 9 6.24 4.67 -4.10
CA ARG A 9 4.97 4.08 -4.60
C ARG A 9 5.04 2.57 -4.87
N HIS A 10 6.24 2.00 -4.90
CA HIS A 10 6.44 0.58 -5.15
C HIS A 10 6.85 -0.20 -3.91
N GLN A 11 7.21 0.44 -2.79
CA GLN A 11 7.71 -0.25 -1.60
C GLN A 11 7.24 0.40 -0.31
N ALA A 12 6.75 -0.43 0.61
CA ALA A 12 6.45 -0.08 1.97
C ALA A 12 6.76 -1.26 2.91
N ALA A 13 6.95 -0.95 4.18
CA ALA A 13 7.38 -1.92 5.18
C ALA A 13 6.76 -1.61 6.55
N LEU A 14 6.51 -2.65 7.32
CA LEU A 14 6.18 -2.61 8.74
C LEU A 14 7.28 -3.33 9.52
N GLY A 15 7.90 -2.64 10.47
CA GLY A 15 8.92 -3.20 11.34
C GLY A 15 10.35 -2.80 10.96
N ALA A 16 11.24 -2.81 11.94
CA ALA A 16 12.56 -2.19 11.79
C ALA A 16 13.47 -2.98 10.83
N GLY A 17 13.43 -4.31 10.85
CA GLY A 17 14.16 -5.14 9.90
C GLY A 17 13.64 -4.96 8.49
N ALA A 18 12.31 -5.00 8.31
CA ALA A 18 11.66 -4.76 7.03
C ALA A 18 12.01 -3.38 6.42
N VAL A 19 11.98 -2.33 7.24
CA VAL A 19 12.33 -0.96 6.81
C VAL A 19 13.80 -0.86 6.40
N ALA A 20 14.72 -1.52 7.13
CA ALA A 20 16.13 -1.53 6.78
C ALA A 20 16.41 -2.30 5.47
N ALA A 21 15.59 -3.30 5.15
CA ALA A 21 15.75 -4.13 3.96
C ALA A 21 15.19 -3.50 2.66
N LEU A 22 14.36 -2.46 2.77
CA LEU A 22 13.62 -1.89 1.63
C LEU A 22 13.86 -0.40 1.44
N PRO A 23 15.01 -0.02 0.83
CA PRO A 23 15.25 1.36 0.44
C PRO A 23 14.36 1.76 -0.75
N ALA A 24 13.99 3.05 -0.80
CA ALA A 24 13.29 3.61 -1.94
C ALA A 24 14.05 3.35 -3.24
N HIS A 25 13.32 3.02 -4.31
CA HIS A 25 13.93 2.92 -5.64
C HIS A 25 14.44 4.30 -6.11
N ALA A 26 15.60 4.32 -6.77
CA ALA A 26 16.28 5.57 -7.16
C ALA A 26 15.41 6.49 -8.04
N ASP A 27 14.59 5.92 -8.91
CA ASP A 27 13.76 6.68 -9.86
C ASP A 27 12.37 7.04 -9.31
N CYS A 28 12.12 6.78 -8.02
CA CYS A 28 10.84 7.09 -7.41
C CYS A 28 10.83 8.47 -6.77
N ALA A 29 9.70 9.17 -6.96
CA ALA A 29 9.36 10.31 -6.13
C ALA A 29 9.18 9.86 -4.66
N PRO A 30 9.58 10.69 -3.69
CA PRO A 30 9.34 10.42 -2.28
C PRO A 30 7.83 10.46 -1.97
N PRO A 31 7.38 9.81 -0.89
CA PRO A 31 5.99 9.90 -0.44
C PRO A 31 5.63 11.33 -0.04
N VAL A 32 4.39 11.74 -0.32
CA VAL A 32 3.80 12.93 0.26
C VAL A 32 3.56 12.65 1.74
N THR A 33 4.09 13.50 2.62
CA THR A 33 3.97 13.33 4.07
C THR A 33 3.10 14.44 4.67
N ARG A 34 2.16 14.06 5.55
CA ARG A 34 1.34 15.00 6.33
C ARG A 34 1.11 14.42 7.73
N GLY A 35 1.72 15.05 8.75
CA GLY A 35 1.72 14.48 10.11
C GLY A 35 2.46 13.14 10.13
N THR A 36 1.79 12.09 10.63
CA THR A 36 2.34 10.72 10.61
C THR A 36 2.02 9.97 9.32
N TRP A 37 1.16 10.52 8.46
CA TRP A 37 0.78 9.85 7.22
C TRP A 37 1.83 10.02 6.14
N GLN A 38 2.10 8.92 5.44
CA GLN A 38 2.95 8.88 4.25
C GLN A 38 2.14 8.25 3.12
N VAL A 39 2.01 8.93 2.00
CA VAL A 39 1.27 8.45 0.83
C VAL A 39 2.15 8.51 -0.41
N ALA A 40 2.32 7.40 -1.10
CA ALA A 40 2.96 7.35 -2.40
C ALA A 40 2.00 6.78 -3.45
N ALA A 41 1.71 7.58 -4.46
CA ALA A 41 0.75 7.28 -5.52
C ALA A 41 1.15 7.98 -6.83
N PRO A 42 0.66 7.54 -7.99
CA PRO A 42 0.83 8.26 -9.25
C PRO A 42 0.01 9.56 -9.27
N GLY A 43 0.58 10.63 -9.84
CA GLY A 43 -0.14 11.88 -10.10
C GLY A 43 -0.71 12.55 -8.85
N PRO A 44 -1.87 13.25 -8.95
CA PRO A 44 -2.47 14.02 -7.87
C PRO A 44 -3.30 13.17 -6.88
N VAL A 45 -3.13 11.84 -6.85
CA VAL A 45 -3.93 10.94 -6.01
C VAL A 45 -3.59 11.05 -4.53
N ALA A 46 -2.32 11.33 -4.20
CA ALA A 46 -1.86 11.36 -2.80
C ALA A 46 -2.59 12.40 -1.93
N PRO A 47 -2.81 13.67 -2.37
CA PRO A 47 -3.65 14.62 -1.66
C PRO A 47 -5.07 14.12 -1.37
N ALA A 48 -5.75 13.48 -2.34
CA ALA A 48 -7.12 12.99 -2.15
C ALA A 48 -7.21 11.91 -1.06
N ILE A 49 -6.19 11.05 -0.95
CA ILE A 49 -6.11 10.06 0.13
C ILE A 49 -5.91 10.74 1.47
N LEU A 50 -5.00 11.71 1.55
CA LEU A 50 -4.76 12.47 2.79
C LEU A 50 -6.02 13.17 3.27
N ASP A 51 -6.81 13.74 2.37
CA ASP A 51 -8.07 14.41 2.71
C ASP A 51 -9.12 13.41 3.26
N GLU A 52 -9.20 12.18 2.73
CA GLU A 52 -10.05 11.13 3.31
C GLU A 52 -9.59 10.68 4.70
N LEU A 53 -8.27 10.61 4.92
CA LEU A 53 -7.69 10.28 6.23
C LEU A 53 -7.98 11.37 7.27
N GLU A 54 -7.87 12.64 6.87
CA GLU A 54 -8.26 13.78 7.72
C GLU A 54 -9.75 13.80 8.03
N ALA A 55 -10.58 13.33 7.10
CA ALA A 55 -12.01 13.14 7.32
C ALA A 55 -12.33 11.95 8.25
N GLY A 56 -11.32 11.23 8.75
CA GLY A 56 -11.46 10.15 9.74
C GLY A 56 -11.55 8.75 9.14
N CYS A 57 -11.22 8.55 7.87
CA CYS A 57 -11.16 7.21 7.29
C CYS A 57 -9.94 6.43 7.82
N SER A 58 -10.08 5.11 7.95
CA SER A 58 -8.94 4.22 8.11
C SER A 58 -8.13 4.15 6.81
N LEU A 59 -6.86 3.69 6.87
CA LEU A 59 -6.00 3.55 5.69
C LEU A 59 -6.68 2.73 4.59
N ALA A 60 -7.15 1.52 4.92
CA ALA A 60 -7.87 0.67 3.98
C ALA A 60 -9.18 1.31 3.50
N GLY A 61 -9.92 2.01 4.38
CA GLY A 61 -11.16 2.70 4.02
C GLY A 61 -10.94 3.80 2.99
N ALA A 62 -9.86 4.58 3.11
CA ALA A 62 -9.48 5.60 2.13
C ALA A 62 -9.18 4.98 0.76
N LEU A 63 -8.45 3.86 0.73
CA LEU A 63 -8.16 3.14 -0.52
C LEU A 63 -9.40 2.51 -1.15
N LEU A 64 -10.30 1.94 -0.35
CA LEU A 64 -11.58 1.39 -0.83
C LEU A 64 -12.45 2.47 -1.46
N ARG A 65 -12.57 3.64 -0.81
CA ARG A 65 -13.31 4.78 -1.37
C ARG A 65 -12.70 5.31 -2.65
N LEU A 66 -11.37 5.33 -2.74
CA LEU A 66 -10.69 5.70 -3.97
C LEU A 66 -10.99 4.71 -5.09
N ALA A 67 -10.99 3.41 -4.79
CA ALA A 67 -11.34 2.37 -5.76
C ALA A 67 -12.77 2.48 -6.27
N ASP A 68 -13.71 2.80 -5.39
CA ASP A 68 -15.11 3.02 -5.77
C ASP A 68 -15.28 4.25 -6.68
N ARG A 69 -14.46 5.29 -6.49
CA ARG A 69 -14.49 6.54 -7.29
C ARG A 69 -13.79 6.41 -8.64
N GLU A 70 -12.81 5.53 -8.75
CA GLU A 70 -12.03 5.29 -9.98
C GLU A 70 -12.14 3.84 -10.47
N PRO A 71 -13.36 3.35 -10.79
CA PRO A 71 -13.55 1.96 -11.20
C PRO A 71 -12.76 1.65 -12.47
N GLY A 72 -12.03 0.54 -12.45
CA GLY A 72 -11.26 0.03 -13.59
C GLY A 72 -9.90 0.73 -13.81
N ARG A 73 -9.51 1.68 -12.97
CA ARG A 73 -8.15 2.25 -13.00
C ARG A 73 -7.21 1.47 -12.06
N PRO A 74 -5.98 1.14 -12.50
CA PRO A 74 -4.96 0.63 -11.61
C PRO A 74 -4.65 1.65 -10.52
N LEU A 75 -4.89 1.27 -9.26
CA LEU A 75 -4.56 2.11 -8.11
C LEU A 75 -3.21 1.67 -7.58
N ASP A 76 -2.11 2.22 -8.07
CA ASP A 76 -0.77 1.89 -7.55
C ASP A 76 -0.44 2.80 -6.36
N VAL A 77 -0.99 2.48 -5.20
CA VAL A 77 -1.01 3.35 -4.02
C VAL A 77 -0.50 2.60 -2.79
N LEU A 78 0.46 3.22 -2.10
CA LEU A 78 0.92 2.82 -0.78
C LEU A 78 0.70 3.94 0.22
N VAL A 79 0.14 3.60 1.39
CA VAL A 79 -0.10 4.53 2.48
C VAL A 79 0.34 3.94 3.82
N SER A 80 0.89 4.77 4.69
CA SER A 80 1.22 4.44 6.08
C SER A 80 0.73 5.54 7.01
N ASP A 81 0.41 5.19 8.26
CA ASP A 81 0.19 6.12 9.38
C ASP A 81 1.29 6.09 10.44
N GLY A 82 2.38 5.37 10.17
CA GLY A 82 3.48 5.12 11.10
C GLY A 82 3.35 3.84 11.92
N SER A 83 2.16 3.24 11.97
CA SER A 83 1.87 1.98 12.68
C SER A 83 1.33 0.86 11.78
N GLN A 84 0.69 1.23 10.68
CA GLN A 84 0.11 0.33 9.69
C GLN A 84 0.54 0.73 8.28
N VAL A 85 0.52 -0.23 7.36
CA VAL A 85 0.66 0.00 5.92
C VAL A 85 -0.62 -0.48 5.23
N ALA A 86 -1.20 0.33 4.36
CA ALA A 86 -2.18 -0.16 3.40
C ALA A 86 -1.66 0.00 1.97
N ALA A 87 -2.03 -0.94 1.12
CA ALA A 87 -1.61 -0.96 -0.26
C ALA A 87 -2.76 -1.37 -1.18
N CYS A 88 -2.83 -0.72 -2.32
CA CYS A 88 -3.57 -1.17 -3.48
C CYS A 88 -2.62 -1.08 -4.68
N GLY A 89 -2.74 -1.97 -5.64
CA GLY A 89 -1.84 -1.95 -6.80
C GLY A 89 -1.94 -3.18 -7.65
N THR A 90 -1.37 -3.07 -8.85
CA THR A 90 -1.19 -4.22 -9.73
C THR A 90 0.20 -4.81 -9.52
N GLY A 91 0.30 -6.15 -9.40
CA GLY A 91 1.59 -6.83 -9.24
C GLY A 91 2.28 -6.61 -7.89
N LEU A 92 1.53 -6.27 -6.84
CA LEU A 92 2.07 -6.22 -5.48
C LEU A 92 2.44 -7.63 -5.00
N HIS A 93 3.52 -7.70 -4.23
CA HIS A 93 3.96 -8.89 -3.53
C HIS A 93 4.19 -8.56 -2.06
N LEU A 94 3.92 -9.52 -1.20
CA LEU A 94 4.09 -9.45 0.24
C LEU A 94 5.22 -10.39 0.67
N LEU A 95 6.06 -9.92 1.57
CA LEU A 95 7.07 -10.70 2.27
C LEU A 95 6.77 -10.64 3.77
N ASP A 96 6.68 -11.80 4.41
CA ASP A 96 6.56 -11.96 5.86
C ASP A 96 7.93 -12.36 6.42
N LEU A 97 8.57 -11.45 7.14
CA LEU A 97 9.89 -11.63 7.76
C LEU A 97 9.78 -12.28 9.16
N GLY A 98 8.56 -12.65 9.56
CA GLY A 98 8.21 -13.11 10.89
C GLY A 98 8.19 -11.98 11.92
N ARG A 99 7.79 -12.31 13.16
CA ARG A 99 7.80 -11.40 14.32
C ARG A 99 6.97 -10.11 14.13
N GLY A 100 5.96 -10.16 13.27
CA GLY A 100 5.12 -9.00 12.95
C GLY A 100 5.80 -7.99 12.02
N GLU A 101 6.84 -8.42 11.29
CA GLU A 101 7.52 -7.61 10.29
C GLU A 101 7.10 -8.03 8.88
N TYR A 102 6.74 -7.03 8.08
CA TYR A 102 6.18 -7.24 6.75
C TYR A 102 6.74 -6.25 5.76
N ALA A 103 6.84 -6.70 4.52
CA ALA A 103 7.36 -5.94 3.40
C ALA A 103 6.37 -6.08 2.24
N VAL A 104 6.01 -4.98 1.59
CA VAL A 104 5.20 -5.00 0.37
C VAL A 104 5.97 -4.33 -0.76
N SER A 105 6.01 -4.98 -1.92
CA SER A 105 6.71 -4.45 -3.09
C SER A 105 5.99 -4.78 -4.40
N ALA A 106 5.87 -3.79 -5.29
CA ALA A 106 5.50 -4.01 -6.70
C ALA A 106 6.69 -4.53 -7.53
N MET A 107 7.91 -4.39 -7.00
CA MET A 107 9.17 -4.80 -7.64
C MET A 107 10.02 -5.55 -6.60
N PRO A 108 9.64 -6.79 -6.24
CA PRO A 108 10.38 -7.55 -5.24
C PRO A 108 11.82 -7.76 -5.72
N PRO A 109 12.83 -7.54 -4.86
CA PRO A 109 14.22 -7.79 -5.22
C PRO A 109 14.41 -9.27 -5.55
N ALA A 110 15.15 -9.56 -6.63
CA ALA A 110 15.36 -10.94 -7.11
C ALA A 110 16.13 -11.86 -6.15
N ARG A 111 16.73 -11.31 -5.08
CA ARG A 111 17.60 -12.02 -4.13
C ARG A 111 17.20 -11.74 -2.69
N HIS A 112 15.95 -12.02 -2.34
CA HIS A 112 15.61 -12.20 -0.93
C HIS A 112 15.65 -13.70 -0.63
N ASP A 113 16.23 -14.09 0.51
CA ASP A 113 16.32 -15.51 0.93
C ASP A 113 14.94 -16.10 1.25
N GLU A 114 13.93 -15.24 1.40
CA GLU A 114 12.55 -15.58 1.72
C GLU A 114 11.61 -15.31 0.52
N PRO A 115 10.61 -16.18 0.29
CA PRO A 115 9.73 -16.08 -0.86
C PRO A 115 8.71 -14.94 -0.71
N TRP A 116 8.62 -14.12 -1.75
CA TRP A 116 7.56 -13.12 -1.88
C TRP A 116 6.26 -13.78 -2.36
N ALA A 117 5.17 -13.61 -1.61
CA ALA A 117 3.85 -14.08 -1.98
C ALA A 117 3.12 -13.02 -2.84
N PRO A 118 2.51 -13.40 -3.98
CA PRO A 118 1.75 -12.45 -4.77
C PRO A 118 0.50 -11.98 -4.02
N VAL A 119 0.22 -10.68 -4.07
CA VAL A 119 -1.05 -10.11 -3.61
C VAL A 119 -2.06 -10.23 -4.75
N PRO A 120 -3.31 -10.65 -4.50
CA PRO A 120 -4.33 -10.70 -5.53
C PRO A 120 -4.48 -9.37 -6.26
N ALA A 121 -4.63 -9.42 -7.58
CA ALA A 121 -4.99 -8.24 -8.35
C ALA A 121 -6.33 -7.68 -7.87
N CYS A 122 -6.51 -6.37 -7.98
CA CYS A 122 -7.71 -5.67 -7.51
C CYS A 122 -7.98 -5.94 -6.02
N ALA A 123 -6.96 -5.85 -5.17
CA ALA A 123 -7.13 -5.97 -3.73
C ALA A 123 -6.60 -4.74 -3.00
N VAL A 124 -7.23 -4.44 -1.88
CA VAL A 124 -6.66 -3.58 -0.83
C VAL A 124 -6.12 -4.50 0.25
N ILE A 125 -4.83 -4.36 0.58
CA ILE A 125 -4.25 -5.01 1.75
C ILE A 125 -4.03 -3.99 2.85
N LEU A 126 -4.22 -4.43 4.10
CA LEU A 126 -3.85 -3.72 5.31
C LEU A 126 -2.88 -4.61 6.09
N ILE A 127 -1.77 -4.03 6.50
CA ILE A 127 -0.68 -4.69 7.21
C ILE A 127 -0.52 -3.96 8.54
N ASP A 128 -0.66 -4.71 9.63
CA ASP A 128 -0.47 -4.21 10.99
C ASP A 128 0.33 -5.24 11.81
N PRO A 129 0.71 -4.93 13.07
CA PRO A 129 1.49 -5.86 13.89
C PRO A 129 0.81 -7.19 14.19
N CYS A 130 -0.51 -7.31 13.98
CA CYS A 130 -1.28 -8.52 14.18
C CYS A 130 -1.37 -9.38 12.90
N GLY A 131 -1.04 -8.82 11.73
CA GLY A 131 -0.92 -9.55 10.48
C GLY A 131 -1.40 -8.78 9.26
N VAL A 132 -1.84 -9.51 8.24
CA VAL A 132 -2.30 -8.95 6.96
C VAL A 132 -3.77 -9.27 6.73
N THR A 133 -4.55 -8.23 6.47
CA THR A 133 -5.93 -8.32 6.00
C THR A 133 -5.97 -8.00 4.51
N THR A 134 -6.69 -8.79 3.72
CA THR A 134 -6.86 -8.58 2.27
C THR A 134 -8.33 -8.47 1.94
N THR A 135 -8.71 -7.38 1.25
CA THR A 135 -10.06 -7.14 0.75
C THR A 135 -10.01 -7.13 -0.77
N ILE A 136 -10.70 -8.08 -1.40
CA ILE A 136 -10.82 -8.14 -2.86
C ILE A 136 -11.86 -7.12 -3.32
N LEU A 137 -11.47 -6.27 -4.26
CA LEU A 137 -12.33 -5.34 -4.96
C LEU A 137 -13.06 -6.12 -6.05
N HIS A 138 -14.37 -6.26 -5.92
CA HIS A 138 -15.16 -6.79 -7.02
C HIS A 138 -15.27 -5.71 -8.10
N PRO A 139 -14.99 -6.01 -9.38
CA PRO A 139 -15.30 -5.07 -10.44
C PRO A 139 -16.80 -4.84 -10.43
N THR A 140 -17.23 -3.60 -10.15
CA THR A 140 -18.61 -3.20 -10.39
C THR A 140 -18.91 -3.47 -11.86
N PRO A 141 -19.96 -4.24 -12.21
CA PRO A 141 -20.33 -4.42 -13.60
C PRO A 141 -20.54 -3.03 -14.20
N LEU A 142 -19.81 -2.69 -15.26
CA LEU A 142 -20.12 -1.51 -16.05
C LEU A 142 -21.52 -1.75 -16.60
N GLU A 143 -22.51 -0.99 -16.13
CA GLU A 143 -23.83 -1.02 -16.75
C GLU A 143 -23.66 -0.68 -18.23
N PRO A 144 -24.23 -1.48 -19.16
CA PRO A 144 -24.17 -1.14 -20.57
C PRO A 144 -24.90 0.19 -20.77
N THR A 145 -24.16 1.22 -21.17
CA THR A 145 -24.73 2.47 -21.66
C THR A 145 -25.70 2.13 -22.80
N ARG A 146 -27.00 2.41 -22.58
CA ARG A 146 -28.06 2.28 -23.58
C ARG A 146 -27.98 3.38 -24.63
#